data_AF-A0A9Q0WQM5-F1
#
_entry.id   AF-A0A9Q0WQM5-F1
#
_cell.length_a   1.000
_cell.length_b   1.000
_cell.length_c   1.000
_cell.angle_alpha   90.00
_cell.angle_beta   90.00
_cell.angle_gamma   90.00
#
_symmetry.space_group_name_H-M   'P 1'
#
loop_
_entity.id
_entity.type
_entity.pdbx_description
1 polymer ?
#
loop_
_entity_poly.entity_id
_entity_poly.type
_entity_poly.pdbx_seq_one_letter_code
_entity_poly.pdbx_strand_id
1 'polypeptide(L)'
;MKLRNSSRVMLISSISSNPMKAFEWGTDVSIENMHQGFTHIFESTFESTEGVAEYISHPAHVDFGGLFLPALEKVVVFDYKPTVFRL
;
A
#
# COMPACT_ATOMS: atom_id res chain seq x y z
N MET A 1 -8.51 -6.89 -11.02
CA MET A 1 -7.14 -6.53 -11.50
C MET A 1 -6.32 -7.81 -11.55
N LYS A 2 -5.68 -8.13 -12.69
CA LYS A 2 -4.87 -9.35 -12.81
C LYS A 2 -3.39 -8.96 -12.77
N LEU A 3 -2.81 -8.99 -11.58
CA LEU A 3 -1.37 -8.88 -11.42
C LEU A 3 -0.70 -10.09 -12.08
N ARG A 4 0.42 -9.86 -12.75
CA ARG A 4 1.23 -10.93 -13.32
C ARG A 4 2.28 -11.32 -12.28
N ASN A 5 2.80 -12.54 -12.34
CA ASN A 5 3.81 -13.09 -11.42
C ASN A 5 5.20 -12.37 -11.45
N SER A 6 5.25 -11.14 -11.93
CA SER A 6 6.42 -10.26 -12.00
C SER A 6 6.10 -8.85 -11.50
N SER A 7 4.91 -8.63 -10.94
CA SER A 7 4.53 -7.33 -10.40
C SER A 7 5.31 -7.06 -9.10
N ARG A 8 5.92 -5.88 -9.03
CA ARG A 8 6.65 -5.37 -7.85
C ARG A 8 5.91 -4.15 -7.33
N VAL A 9 5.56 -4.16 -6.06
CA VAL A 9 4.56 -3.25 -5.48
C VAL A 9 5.11 -2.46 -4.30
N MET A 10 4.80 -1.17 -4.25
CA MET A 10 4.92 -0.33 -3.06
C MET A 10 3.54 -0.15 -2.43
N LEU A 11 3.39 -0.50 -1.16
CA LEU A 11 2.19 -0.24 -0.37
C LEU A 11 2.46 0.91 0.58
N ILE A 12 1.53 1.85 0.65
CA ILE A 12 1.60 3.04 1.47
C ILE A 12 0.32 3.14 2.30
N SER A 13 0.46 3.38 3.60
CA SER A 13 -0.66 3.66 4.49
C SER A 13 -0.55 5.08 5.04
N SER A 14 -1.53 5.94 4.72
CA SER A 14 -1.73 7.30 5.25
C SER A 14 -2.77 7.28 6.38
N ILE A 15 -2.78 8.26 7.29
CA ILE A 15 -3.66 8.23 8.47
C ILE A 15 -4.72 9.37 8.50
N SER A 16 -6.04 9.10 8.28
CA SER A 16 -7.24 9.92 8.57
C SER A 16 -8.61 9.14 8.69
N SER A 17 -9.70 9.75 9.21
CA SER A 17 -10.76 9.18 10.08
C SER A 17 -12.01 8.34 9.57
N ASN A 18 -11.92 7.00 9.27
CA ASN A 18 -12.75 5.74 9.58
C ASN A 18 -11.85 4.51 9.19
N PRO A 19 -12.03 3.20 9.52
CA PRO A 19 -10.88 2.28 9.60
C PRO A 19 -10.07 2.19 8.31
N MET A 20 -10.71 2.07 7.13
CA MET A 20 -10.08 2.44 5.86
C MET A 20 -10.99 3.41 5.09
N LYS A 21 -10.48 4.60 4.80
CA LYS A 21 -11.23 5.71 4.18
C LYS A 21 -11.10 5.82 2.68
N ALA A 22 -9.92 5.55 2.18
CA ALA A 22 -9.58 5.65 0.78
C ALA A 22 -8.63 4.52 0.44
N PHE A 23 -8.77 4.02 -0.78
CA PHE A 23 -7.87 3.06 -1.38
C PHE A 23 -7.60 3.52 -2.81
N GLU A 24 -6.37 3.90 -3.07
CA GLU A 24 -5.91 4.43 -4.35
C GLU A 24 -4.76 3.57 -4.86
N TRP A 25 -4.54 3.55 -6.17
CA TRP A 25 -3.42 2.83 -6.75
C TRP A 25 -3.05 3.38 -8.13
N GLY A 26 -1.83 3.08 -8.57
CA GLY A 26 -1.33 3.49 -9.87
C GLY A 26 -0.15 2.65 -10.33
N THR A 27 0.22 2.82 -11.60
CA THR A 27 1.46 2.28 -12.18
C THR A 27 2.52 3.37 -12.19
N ASP A 28 3.77 3.01 -11.91
CA ASP A 28 4.89 3.94 -11.98
C ASP A 28 5.00 4.55 -13.40
N VAL A 29 5.21 5.86 -13.44
CA VAL A 29 5.43 6.65 -14.66
C VAL A 29 6.74 7.47 -14.57
N SER A 30 7.58 7.16 -13.59
CA SER A 30 8.84 7.86 -13.38
C SER A 30 9.79 7.71 -14.57
N ILE A 31 10.50 8.79 -14.90
CA ILE A 31 11.56 8.80 -15.94
C ILE A 31 12.97 8.76 -15.33
N GLU A 32 13.06 8.95 -14.02
CA GLU A 32 14.32 9.08 -13.28
C GLU A 32 15.00 7.72 -13.04
N ASN A 33 14.33 6.61 -13.36
CA ASN A 33 14.84 5.24 -13.22
C ASN A 33 15.32 4.90 -11.79
N MET A 34 14.74 5.55 -10.78
CA MET A 34 15.05 5.32 -9.35
C MET A 34 14.06 4.38 -8.66
N HIS A 35 13.06 3.87 -9.39
CA HIS A 35 11.97 3.04 -8.85
C HIS A 35 12.42 1.64 -8.38
N GLN A 36 13.69 1.26 -8.50
CA GLN A 36 14.24 -0.04 -8.02
C GLN A 36 13.46 -1.25 -8.54
N GLY A 37 12.88 -1.13 -9.73
CA GLY A 37 12.02 -2.12 -10.36
C GLY A 37 10.61 -2.22 -9.78
N PHE A 38 10.21 -1.44 -8.78
CA PHE A 38 8.80 -1.31 -8.40
C PHE A 38 8.01 -0.72 -9.57
N THR A 39 6.77 -1.19 -9.74
CA THR A 39 5.93 -0.93 -10.92
C THR A 39 4.56 -0.40 -10.56
N HIS A 40 4.09 -0.65 -9.34
CA HIS A 40 2.78 -0.22 -8.88
C HIS A 40 2.90 0.37 -7.48
N ILE A 41 2.04 1.33 -7.18
CA ILE A 41 1.81 1.91 -5.87
C ILE A 41 0.37 1.63 -5.46
N PHE A 42 0.13 1.30 -4.20
CA PHE A 42 -1.20 1.31 -3.59
C PHE A 42 -1.12 2.15 -2.33
N GLU A 43 -2.08 3.05 -2.15
CA GLU A 43 -2.21 3.89 -0.98
C GLU A 43 -3.53 3.58 -0.28
N SER A 44 -3.47 3.34 1.03
CA SER A 44 -4.64 3.14 1.90
C SER A 44 -4.65 4.22 2.97
N THR A 45 -5.81 4.80 3.27
CA THR A 45 -5.92 5.84 4.32
C THR A 45 -6.69 5.31 5.54
N PHE A 46 -6.15 5.43 6.76
CA PHE A 46 -6.69 4.84 8.02
C PHE A 46 -6.83 5.84 9.17
N GLU A 47 -7.74 5.74 10.13
CA GLU A 47 -7.87 6.82 11.16
C GLU A 47 -6.67 7.04 12.04
N SER A 48 -6.03 5.93 12.36
CA SER A 48 -5.08 5.85 13.43
C SER A 48 -4.18 4.65 13.20
N THR A 49 -3.14 4.58 14.01
CA THR A 49 -2.25 3.42 14.08
C THR A 49 -2.99 2.16 14.52
N GLU A 50 -4.02 2.30 15.35
CA GLU A 50 -4.88 1.20 15.79
C GLU A 50 -5.76 0.69 14.64
N GLY A 51 -6.30 1.60 13.82
CA GLY A 51 -7.05 1.22 12.61
C GLY A 51 -6.21 0.42 11.60
N VAL A 52 -4.91 0.73 11.46
CA VAL A 52 -3.97 -0.09 10.67
C VAL A 52 -3.82 -1.49 11.29
N ALA A 53 -3.67 -1.59 12.61
CA ALA A 53 -3.54 -2.88 13.29
C ALA A 53 -4.80 -3.76 13.17
N GLU A 54 -5.99 -3.15 13.31
CA GLU A 54 -7.27 -3.81 13.09
C GLU A 54 -7.41 -4.30 11.65
N TYR A 55 -7.04 -3.48 10.67
CA TYR A 55 -7.04 -3.87 9.26
C TYR A 55 -6.09 -5.04 8.98
N ILE A 56 -4.85 -4.98 9.50
CA ILE A 56 -3.86 -6.04 9.28
C ILE A 56 -4.35 -7.38 9.85
N SER A 57 -4.99 -7.35 11.01
CA SER A 57 -5.51 -8.54 11.70
C SER A 57 -6.88 -9.02 11.19
N HIS A 58 -7.57 -8.21 10.37
CA HIS A 58 -8.89 -8.56 9.86
C HIS A 58 -8.82 -9.82 8.97
N PRO A 59 -9.68 -10.83 9.16
CA PRO A 59 -9.61 -12.10 8.41
C PRO A 59 -9.61 -11.91 6.89
N ALA A 60 -10.45 -11.01 6.37
CA ALA A 60 -10.48 -10.72 4.94
C ALA A 60 -9.16 -10.15 4.39
N HIS A 61 -8.41 -9.37 5.19
CA HIS A 61 -7.10 -8.87 4.79
C HIS A 61 -6.06 -10.01 4.82
N VAL A 62 -6.09 -10.86 5.84
CA VAL A 62 -5.20 -12.03 5.94
C VAL A 62 -5.42 -12.98 4.76
N ASP A 63 -6.68 -13.29 4.45
CA ASP A 63 -7.04 -14.16 3.31
C ASP A 63 -6.59 -13.55 1.98
N PHE A 64 -6.81 -12.24 1.79
CA PHE A 64 -6.33 -11.54 0.61
C PHE A 64 -4.79 -11.54 0.52
N GLY A 65 -4.10 -11.31 1.63
CA GLY A 65 -2.63 -11.38 1.71
C GLY A 65 -2.09 -12.75 1.27
N GLY A 66 -2.77 -13.84 1.66
CA GLY A 66 -2.45 -15.20 1.23
C GLY A 66 -2.57 -15.43 -0.27
N LEU A 67 -3.44 -14.69 -0.98
CA LEU A 67 -3.57 -14.73 -2.43
C LEU A 67 -2.64 -13.74 -3.14
N PHE A 68 -2.43 -12.57 -2.54
CA PHE A 68 -1.76 -11.43 -3.15
C PHE A 68 -0.24 -11.54 -3.07
N LEU A 69 0.31 -11.82 -1.88
CA LEU A 69 1.76 -11.85 -1.67
C LEU A 69 2.49 -12.86 -2.56
N PRO A 70 1.98 -14.09 -2.80
CA PRO A 70 2.64 -15.03 -3.71
C PRO A 70 2.68 -14.60 -5.18
N ALA A 71 1.84 -13.64 -5.58
CA ALA A 71 1.84 -13.10 -6.94
C ALA A 71 2.88 -11.98 -7.15
N LEU A 72 3.53 -11.52 -6.07
CA LEU A 72 4.50 -10.43 -6.10
C LEU A 72 5.93 -10.95 -6.17
N GLU A 73 6.75 -10.29 -6.98
CA GLU A 73 8.20 -10.54 -6.97
C GLU A 73 8.90 -9.76 -5.85
N LYS A 74 8.41 -8.54 -5.55
CA LYS A 74 8.94 -7.66 -4.51
C LYS A 74 7.83 -6.81 -3.90
N VAL A 75 7.89 -6.60 -2.59
CA VAL A 75 6.99 -5.71 -1.85
C VAL A 75 7.78 -4.83 -0.88
N VAL A 76 7.37 -3.57 -0.73
CA VAL A 76 7.80 -2.68 0.35
C VAL A 76 6.57 -1.98 0.91
N VAL A 77 6.51 -1.82 2.23
CA VAL A 77 5.36 -1.23 2.94
C VAL A 77 5.84 -0.09 3.81
N PHE A 78 5.11 1.03 3.78
CA PHE A 78 5.35 2.18 4.66
C PHE A 78 4.04 2.61 5.32
N ASP A 79 4.04 2.69 6.65
CA ASP A 79 2.98 3.36 7.41
C ASP A 79 3.51 4.72 7.88
N TYR A 80 2.78 5.80 7.59
CA TYR A 80 3.22 7.15 7.94
C TYR A 80 2.06 8.06 8.31
N LYS A 81 2.38 9.11 9.10
CA LYS A 81 1.47 10.22 9.40
C LYS A 81 1.85 11.40 8.50
N PRO A 82 0.99 11.83 7.56
CA PRO A 82 1.27 13.00 6.73
C PRO A 82 1.56 14.21 7.61
N THR A 83 2.74 14.79 7.45
CA THR A 83 3.15 16.01 8.17
C THR A 83 3.33 17.12 7.16
N VAL A 84 2.47 18.13 7.23
CA VAL A 84 2.52 19.26 6.31
C VAL A 84 3.52 20.28 6.86
N PHE A 85 4.62 20.46 6.14
CA PHE A 85 5.54 21.55 6.40
C PHE A 85 4.94 22.86 5.85
N ARG A 86 4.85 23.90 6.69
CA ARG A 86 4.36 25.23 6.30
C ARG A 86 5.55 26.18 6.25
N LEU A 87 5.80 26.74 5.07
CA LEU A 87 6.76 27.82 4.81
C LEU A 87 6.13 29.19 5.10
#